data_AF-A0A3M8HD70-F1
#
_entry.id   AF-A0A3M8HD70-F1
#
_cell.length_a   1.000
_cell.length_b   1.000
_cell.length_c   1.000
_cell.angle_alpha   90.00
_cell.angle_beta   90.00
_cell.angle_gamma   90.00
#
_symmetry.space_group_name_H-M   'P 1'
#
loop_
_entity.id
_entity.type
_entity.pdbx_description
1 polymer ?
#
loop_
_entity_poly.entity_id
_entity_poly.type
_entity_poly.pdbx_seq_one_letter_code
_entity_poly.pdbx_strand_id
1 'polypeptide(L)'
;MDWSLSLLNTPPKVLTDSLGDLINAIGISNINDRHVKTVITTIISSLTIIISLLSAIYVFTSREQKSVSPSASTNNRKNELLIFVVCLMLFNIFFGFLIISTYTGQLNNQNYRDSLQITKEVFWNVIILCIGLVLLLHYIIKFIRYLFRTMSLDNMLVDSINHASKLFDTILSMDRDIKFEDYLDKLYRKFHFSLESVYQNLKFVADNDMNKEFEENIEKFKKMFNKLKVMDRKGFQASTRLLKEEPEKIIPLYHSAIRSNLSLIGNLLKNKQYNKAKMAISLYFNLYIDNDHLLVKIFKISLHDLVDVIDLEDEKQLLIFLEGLSRLPEEQTLITYKYLLMKLITNDQIKSITNIVYDYDVKDNRNKTSLLVILLQGLVKSIEISNYEITGFLVKYLVTNYSGRDLNRGLLILKNNKTAFTKVLEYERNIEGISENDVFTMKINEETFEYCFKKATILLFGQHLFSVKSNLWFVNKWDSQGNEIKLKSEFNNCTYSEYIINKIIKASNKYGLLFFDDILVMKKIYQEIGVPYPKVENNKNATNLFRFRIKKPQKS
;
A
#
# COMPACT_ATOMS: atom_id res chain seq x y z
N MET A 1 -70.23 15.52 -9.48
CA MET A 1 -69.90 14.84 -10.75
C MET A 1 -69.65 13.39 -10.40
N ASP A 2 -70.74 12.63 -10.32
CA ASP A 2 -70.75 11.21 -9.98
C ASP A 2 -70.20 10.39 -11.14
N TRP A 3 -69.02 9.81 -10.96
CA TRP A 3 -68.51 8.76 -11.83
C TRP A 3 -68.48 7.45 -11.04
N SER A 4 -69.51 6.64 -11.33
CA SER A 4 -69.54 5.17 -11.33
C SER A 4 -68.29 4.43 -10.81
N LEU A 5 -68.30 4.14 -9.50
CA LEU A 5 -67.51 3.07 -8.85
C LEU A 5 -68.40 1.86 -8.51
N SER A 6 -69.57 1.72 -9.15
CA SER A 6 -70.58 0.68 -8.86
C SER A 6 -70.36 -0.66 -9.57
N LEU A 7 -69.34 -0.78 -10.44
CA LEU A 7 -69.12 -1.98 -11.26
C LEU A 7 -68.12 -3.01 -10.67
N LEU A 8 -67.59 -2.78 -9.46
CA LEU A 8 -66.66 -3.70 -8.78
C LEU A 8 -67.17 -4.25 -7.43
N ASN A 9 -68.40 -3.92 -7.02
CA ASN A 9 -68.90 -4.15 -5.65
C ASN A 9 -69.70 -5.44 -5.43
N THR A 10 -69.66 -6.42 -6.33
CA THR A 10 -70.17 -7.76 -6.01
C THR A 10 -69.09 -8.81 -6.26
N PRO A 11 -68.55 -9.45 -5.21
CA PRO A 11 -67.66 -10.58 -5.41
C PRO A 11 -68.44 -11.72 -6.09
N PRO A 12 -67.83 -12.49 -6.99
CA PRO A 12 -68.47 -13.67 -7.54
C PRO A 12 -68.85 -14.62 -6.39
N LYS A 13 -70.15 -15.00 -6.28
CA LYS A 13 -70.70 -15.88 -5.22
C LYS A 13 -69.83 -17.11 -4.91
N VAL A 14 -69.20 -17.66 -5.95
CA VAL A 14 -68.32 -18.84 -5.88
C VAL A 14 -67.12 -18.63 -4.93
N LEU A 15 -66.56 -17.43 -4.85
CA LEU A 15 -65.40 -17.12 -3.99
C LEU A 15 -65.81 -16.90 -2.52
N THR A 16 -66.99 -16.34 -2.27
CA THR A 16 -67.49 -16.13 -0.89
C THR A 16 -67.89 -17.43 -0.22
N ASP A 17 -68.39 -18.40 -0.99
CA ASP A 17 -68.76 -19.72 -0.47
C ASP A 17 -67.49 -20.55 -0.17
N SER A 18 -66.47 -20.47 -1.05
CA SER A 18 -65.18 -21.16 -0.87
C SER A 18 -64.41 -20.74 0.39
N LEU A 19 -64.59 -19.49 0.85
CA LEU A 19 -63.96 -18.98 2.07
C LEU A 19 -64.67 -19.47 3.34
N GLY A 20 -66.00 -19.61 3.28
CA GLY A 20 -66.78 -20.26 4.33
C GLY A 20 -66.37 -21.72 4.50
N ASP A 21 -66.15 -22.43 3.40
CA ASP A 21 -65.68 -23.82 3.41
C ASP A 21 -64.24 -23.95 3.94
N LEU A 22 -63.35 -23.02 3.59
CA LEU A 22 -61.96 -23.02 4.07
C LEU A 22 -61.85 -22.68 5.57
N ILE A 23 -62.71 -21.80 6.08
CA ILE A 23 -62.79 -21.46 7.51
C ILE A 23 -63.39 -22.63 8.32
N ASN A 24 -64.42 -23.30 7.77
CA ASN A 24 -64.99 -24.51 8.37
C ASN A 24 -63.99 -25.67 8.38
N ALA A 25 -63.15 -25.80 7.34
CA ALA A 25 -62.09 -26.81 7.25
C ALA A 25 -60.95 -26.59 8.28
N ILE A 26 -60.72 -25.36 8.74
CA ILE A 26 -59.73 -25.02 9.76
C ILE A 26 -60.30 -25.17 11.20
N GLY A 27 -61.59 -25.48 11.34
CA GLY A 27 -62.22 -25.77 12.65
C GLY A 27 -62.50 -24.53 13.51
N ILE A 28 -62.52 -23.33 12.92
CA ILE A 28 -62.79 -22.08 13.64
C ILE A 28 -64.28 -21.75 13.51
N SER A 29 -65.12 -22.27 14.41
CA SER A 29 -66.52 -21.86 14.49
C SER A 29 -66.65 -20.49 15.19
N ASN A 30 -67.48 -19.59 14.64
CA ASN A 30 -67.83 -18.25 15.16
C ASN A 30 -66.84 -17.10 14.84
N ILE A 31 -66.35 -16.98 13.61
CA ILE A 31 -65.72 -15.73 13.14
C ILE A 31 -66.80 -14.69 12.84
N ASN A 32 -66.72 -13.51 13.46
CA ASN A 32 -67.59 -12.36 13.22
C ASN A 32 -66.78 -11.13 12.76
N ASP A 33 -67.45 -10.09 12.25
CA ASP A 33 -66.78 -8.87 11.76
C ASP A 33 -65.92 -8.18 12.85
N ARG A 34 -66.27 -8.33 14.14
CA ARG A 34 -65.47 -7.82 15.26
C ARG A 34 -64.12 -8.53 15.36
N HIS A 35 -64.07 -9.85 15.20
CA HIS A 35 -62.83 -10.63 15.21
C HIS A 35 -61.91 -10.21 14.05
N VAL A 36 -62.45 -10.05 12.84
CA VAL A 36 -61.68 -9.60 11.66
C VAL A 36 -61.11 -8.20 11.90
N LYS A 37 -61.92 -7.25 12.39
CA LYS A 37 -61.46 -5.91 12.76
C LYS A 37 -60.33 -5.98 13.80
N THR A 38 -60.47 -6.80 14.85
CA THR A 38 -59.44 -6.93 15.88
C THR A 38 -58.13 -7.48 15.30
N VAL A 39 -58.19 -8.51 14.45
CA VAL A 39 -56.99 -9.07 13.79
C VAL A 39 -56.30 -8.02 12.93
N ILE A 40 -57.05 -7.29 12.09
CA ILE A 40 -56.49 -6.20 11.26
C ILE A 40 -55.86 -5.13 12.16
N THR A 41 -56.57 -4.72 13.22
CA THR A 41 -56.06 -3.72 14.17
C THR A 41 -54.75 -4.17 14.82
N THR A 42 -54.68 -5.40 15.31
CA THR A 42 -53.47 -5.97 15.91
C THR A 42 -52.31 -6.03 14.91
N ILE A 43 -52.55 -6.46 13.67
CA ILE A 43 -51.53 -6.50 12.62
C ILE A 43 -51.00 -5.09 12.33
N ILE A 44 -51.89 -4.11 12.12
CA ILE A 44 -51.47 -2.72 11.85
C ILE A 44 -50.71 -2.13 13.03
N SER A 45 -51.14 -2.36 14.28
CA SER A 45 -50.40 -1.94 15.46
C SER A 45 -49.03 -2.60 15.57
N SER A 46 -48.89 -3.87 15.18
CA SER A 46 -47.61 -4.58 15.19
C SER A 46 -46.61 -4.04 14.15
N LEU A 47 -47.08 -3.52 13.01
CA LEU A 47 -46.22 -2.89 12.01
C LEU A 47 -45.46 -1.68 12.57
N THR A 48 -46.08 -0.93 13.50
CA THR A 48 -45.45 0.20 14.22
C THR A 48 -44.30 -0.25 15.13
N ILE A 49 -44.36 -1.47 15.65
CA ILE A 49 -43.26 -2.06 16.43
C ILE A 49 -42.15 -2.51 15.46
N ILE A 50 -42.52 -3.17 14.36
CA ILE A 50 -41.56 -3.66 13.35
C ILE A 50 -40.76 -2.51 12.73
N ILE A 51 -41.39 -1.36 12.45
CA ILE A 51 -40.67 -0.20 11.89
C ILE A 51 -39.64 0.35 12.88
N SER A 52 -39.95 0.36 14.18
CA SER A 52 -39.01 0.75 15.24
C SER A 52 -37.83 -0.20 15.31
N LEU A 53 -38.08 -1.51 15.25
CA LEU A 53 -37.03 -2.54 15.24
C LEU A 53 -36.14 -2.44 13.99
N LEU A 54 -36.75 -2.30 12.80
CA LEU A 54 -36.02 -2.14 11.54
C LEU A 54 -35.14 -0.88 11.53
N SER A 55 -35.65 0.21 12.10
CA SER A 55 -34.89 1.45 12.26
C SER A 55 -33.67 1.24 13.15
N ALA A 56 -33.82 0.53 14.27
CA ALA A 56 -32.71 0.20 15.16
C ALA A 56 -31.66 -0.68 14.48
N ILE A 57 -32.08 -1.75 13.79
CA ILE A 57 -31.18 -2.65 13.04
C ILE A 57 -30.43 -1.87 11.95
N TYR A 58 -31.13 -0.99 11.22
CA TYR A 58 -30.53 -0.16 10.17
C TYR A 58 -29.48 0.80 10.73
N VAL A 59 -29.79 1.54 11.80
CA VAL A 59 -28.87 2.49 12.43
C VAL A 59 -27.66 1.76 12.99
N PHE A 60 -27.85 0.62 13.66
CA PHE A 60 -26.76 -0.20 14.17
C PHE A 60 -25.85 -0.69 13.05
N THR A 61 -26.44 -1.27 11.99
CA THR A 61 -25.67 -1.75 10.82
C THR A 61 -24.93 -0.59 10.15
N SER A 62 -25.56 0.59 10.04
CA SER A 62 -24.91 1.78 9.47
C SER A 62 -23.76 2.30 10.32
N ARG A 63 -23.89 2.23 11.65
CA ARG A 63 -22.84 2.63 12.58
C ARG A 63 -21.65 1.67 12.51
N GLU A 64 -21.91 0.38 12.42
CA GLU A 64 -20.87 -0.65 12.29
C GLU A 64 -20.16 -0.57 10.94
N GLN A 65 -20.88 -0.37 9.84
CA GLN A 65 -20.24 -0.16 8.54
C GLN A 65 -19.36 1.10 8.52
N LYS A 66 -19.81 2.16 9.18
CA LYS A 66 -19.06 3.43 9.27
C LYS A 66 -17.82 3.33 10.16
N SER A 67 -17.81 2.44 11.16
CA SER A 67 -16.60 2.19 11.97
C SER A 67 -15.53 1.44 11.19
N VAL A 68 -15.92 0.60 10.23
CA VAL A 68 -15.00 -0.15 9.36
C VAL A 68 -14.49 0.70 8.19
N SER A 69 -15.42 1.26 7.39
CA SER A 69 -15.10 2.13 6.27
C SER A 69 -16.13 3.26 6.19
N PRO A 70 -15.76 4.49 6.58
CA PRO A 70 -16.62 5.66 6.42
C PRO A 70 -17.13 5.81 4.99
N SER A 71 -16.29 5.48 4.00
CA SER A 71 -16.62 5.57 2.57
C SER A 71 -17.64 4.54 2.12
N ALA A 72 -17.69 3.35 2.72
CA ALA A 72 -18.67 2.29 2.40
C ALA A 72 -20.11 2.64 2.83
N SER A 73 -20.27 3.57 3.77
CA SER A 73 -21.59 3.91 4.34
C SER A 73 -22.53 4.67 3.38
N THR A 74 -22.03 5.14 2.23
CA THR A 74 -22.78 5.94 1.25
C THR A 74 -23.52 5.12 0.18
N ASN A 75 -23.69 3.81 0.38
CA ASN A 75 -24.31 2.94 -0.62
C ASN A 75 -25.81 3.24 -0.83
N ASN A 76 -26.13 3.86 -1.97
CA ASN A 76 -27.49 4.25 -2.36
C ASN A 76 -28.49 3.09 -2.36
N ARG A 77 -28.07 1.86 -2.70
CA ARG A 77 -28.97 0.70 -2.80
C ARG A 77 -29.59 0.31 -1.46
N LYS A 78 -28.85 0.48 -0.36
CA LYS A 78 -29.33 0.22 1.00
C LYS A 78 -30.45 1.20 1.35
N ASN A 79 -30.24 2.48 1.02
CA ASN A 79 -31.18 3.55 1.29
C ASN A 79 -32.44 3.40 0.44
N GLU A 80 -32.30 3.04 -0.85
CA GLU A 80 -33.42 2.75 -1.74
C GLU A 80 -34.29 1.59 -1.21
N LEU A 81 -33.68 0.48 -0.78
CA LEU A 81 -34.43 -0.65 -0.20
C LEU A 81 -35.14 -0.27 1.10
N LEU A 82 -34.48 0.50 1.98
CA LEU A 82 -35.11 1.00 3.21
C LEU A 82 -36.30 1.90 2.89
N ILE A 83 -36.13 2.89 2.01
CA ILE A 83 -37.19 3.81 1.61
C ILE A 83 -38.36 3.01 1.03
N PHE A 84 -38.10 2.03 0.16
CA PHE A 84 -39.14 1.19 -0.41
C PHE A 84 -39.91 0.40 0.68
N VAL A 85 -39.21 -0.22 1.63
CA VAL A 85 -39.84 -0.93 2.76
C VAL A 85 -40.67 0.04 3.60
N VAL A 86 -40.13 1.21 3.96
CA VAL A 86 -40.83 2.21 4.78
C VAL A 86 -42.07 2.75 4.07
N CYS A 87 -41.98 3.10 2.78
CA CYS A 87 -43.12 3.54 1.99
C CYS A 87 -44.21 2.46 1.94
N LEU A 88 -43.82 1.20 1.77
CA LEU A 88 -44.76 0.09 1.74
C LEU A 88 -45.39 -0.20 3.10
N MET A 89 -44.65 -0.03 4.20
CA MET A 89 -45.18 -0.09 5.57
C MET A 89 -46.21 1.03 5.79
N LEU A 90 -45.88 2.27 5.45
CA LEU A 90 -46.78 3.41 5.59
C LEU A 90 -48.05 3.24 4.76
N PHE A 91 -47.93 2.70 3.54
CA PHE A 91 -49.08 2.36 2.71
C PHE A 91 -50.00 1.33 3.39
N ASN A 92 -49.44 0.21 3.89
CA ASN A 92 -50.23 -0.82 4.58
C ASN A 92 -50.87 -0.29 5.88
N ILE A 93 -50.17 0.57 6.64
CA ILE A 93 -50.71 1.21 7.84
C ILE A 93 -51.87 2.12 7.48
N PHE A 94 -51.69 3.03 6.52
CA PHE A 94 -52.72 3.96 6.08
C PHE A 94 -53.95 3.23 5.52
N PHE A 95 -53.72 2.25 4.64
CA PHE A 95 -54.79 1.46 4.04
C PHE A 95 -55.52 0.59 5.06
N GLY A 96 -54.80 0.01 6.02
CA GLY A 96 -55.38 -0.71 7.15
C GLY A 96 -56.24 0.18 8.05
N PHE A 97 -55.82 1.42 8.32
CA PHE A 97 -56.64 2.39 9.06
C PHE A 97 -57.93 2.76 8.33
N LEU A 98 -57.88 2.93 7.00
CA LEU A 98 -59.09 3.17 6.21
C LEU A 98 -60.08 2.01 6.36
N ILE A 99 -59.59 0.77 6.26
CA ILE A 99 -60.42 -0.43 6.47
C ILE A 99 -61.02 -0.44 7.88
N ILE A 100 -60.21 -0.23 8.93
CA ILE A 100 -60.67 -0.20 10.33
C ILE A 100 -61.72 0.90 10.54
N SER A 101 -61.56 2.06 9.90
CA SER A 101 -62.53 3.16 9.95
C SER A 101 -63.88 2.74 9.35
N THR A 102 -63.87 2.10 8.17
CA THR A 102 -65.08 1.54 7.55
C THR A 102 -65.76 0.52 8.45
N TYR A 103 -65.00 -0.43 9.02
CA TYR A 103 -65.52 -1.40 10.00
C TYR A 103 -66.14 -0.69 11.21
N THR A 104 -65.51 0.36 11.73
CA THR A 104 -66.00 1.08 12.92
C THR A 104 -67.29 1.86 12.62
N GLY A 105 -67.37 2.50 11.46
CA GLY A 105 -68.59 3.20 11.02
C GLY A 105 -69.77 2.25 10.86
N GLN A 106 -69.55 1.10 10.22
CA GLN A 106 -70.62 0.13 9.97
C GLN A 106 -71.02 -0.69 11.21
N LEU A 107 -70.08 -1.02 12.10
CA LEU A 107 -70.37 -1.71 13.37
C LEU A 107 -71.14 -0.84 14.37
N ASN A 108 -71.04 0.49 14.28
CA ASN A 108 -71.76 1.43 15.15
C ASN A 108 -73.22 1.68 14.72
N ASN A 109 -73.66 1.11 13.59
CA ASN A 109 -75.07 1.19 13.17
C ASN A 109 -75.95 0.36 14.10
N GLN A 110 -77.04 0.96 14.62
CA GLN A 110 -77.92 0.37 15.63
C GLN A 110 -78.60 -0.97 15.23
N ASN A 111 -78.55 -1.34 13.94
CA ASN A 111 -79.16 -2.55 13.39
C ASN A 111 -78.16 -3.69 13.12
N TYR A 112 -76.90 -3.56 13.53
CA TYR A 112 -75.90 -4.60 13.28
C TYR A 112 -76.16 -5.84 14.15
N ARG A 113 -76.25 -7.01 13.49
CA ARG A 113 -76.24 -8.33 14.14
C ARG A 113 -74.89 -8.99 13.88
N ASP A 114 -74.36 -9.68 14.87
CA ASP A 114 -73.07 -10.39 14.76
C ASP A 114 -73.10 -11.34 13.56
N SER A 115 -72.43 -10.93 12.49
CA SER A 115 -72.39 -11.61 11.20
C SER A 115 -71.06 -11.33 10.49
N LEU A 116 -70.91 -11.79 9.25
CA LEU A 116 -69.76 -11.54 8.36
C LEU A 116 -70.13 -10.57 7.22
N GLN A 117 -71.20 -9.80 7.39
CA GLN A 117 -71.78 -9.01 6.31
C GLN A 117 -70.87 -7.83 5.93
N ILE A 118 -70.24 -7.18 6.91
CA ILE A 118 -69.31 -6.08 6.65
C ILE A 118 -68.04 -6.59 5.97
N THR A 119 -67.53 -7.74 6.41
CA THR A 119 -66.36 -8.37 5.79
C THR A 119 -66.60 -8.72 4.33
N LYS A 120 -67.82 -9.13 3.95
CA LYS A 120 -68.19 -9.39 2.55
C LYS A 120 -68.18 -8.12 1.69
N GLU A 121 -68.63 -6.98 2.23
CA GLU A 121 -68.61 -5.70 1.53
C GLU A 121 -67.18 -5.17 1.33
N VAL A 122 -66.32 -5.32 2.33
CA VAL A 122 -64.92 -4.83 2.32
C VAL A 122 -63.93 -5.90 1.81
N PHE A 123 -64.44 -7.00 1.25
CA PHE A 123 -63.67 -8.20 0.94
C PHE A 123 -62.44 -7.93 0.06
N TRP A 124 -62.61 -7.17 -1.02
CA TRP A 124 -61.51 -6.83 -1.93
C TRP A 124 -60.43 -5.99 -1.26
N ASN A 125 -60.81 -5.07 -0.37
CA ASN A 125 -59.85 -4.26 0.39
C ASN A 125 -59.05 -5.14 1.37
N VAL A 126 -59.69 -6.12 1.99
CA VAL A 126 -59.00 -7.09 2.86
C VAL A 126 -58.01 -7.94 2.04
N ILE A 127 -58.39 -8.42 0.85
CA ILE A 127 -57.46 -9.15 -0.03
C ILE A 127 -56.25 -8.28 -0.41
N ILE A 128 -56.49 -7.04 -0.84
CA ILE A 128 -55.42 -6.11 -1.22
C ILE A 128 -54.47 -5.89 -0.03
N LEU A 129 -55.00 -5.72 1.18
CA LEU A 129 -54.19 -5.62 2.39
C LEU A 129 -53.36 -6.89 2.63
N CYS A 130 -53.95 -8.09 2.51
CA CYS A 130 -53.25 -9.35 2.67
C CYS A 130 -52.09 -9.51 1.66
N ILE A 131 -52.33 -9.20 0.38
CA ILE A 131 -51.29 -9.22 -0.66
C ILE A 131 -50.19 -8.20 -0.33
N GLY A 132 -50.57 -6.99 0.10
CA GLY A 132 -49.65 -5.94 0.54
C GLY A 132 -48.77 -6.38 1.71
N LEU A 133 -49.33 -7.09 2.68
CA LEU A 133 -48.60 -7.61 3.85
C LEU A 133 -47.65 -8.76 3.48
N VAL A 134 -48.04 -9.66 2.59
CA VAL A 134 -47.15 -10.75 2.11
C VAL A 134 -45.97 -10.16 1.35
N LEU A 135 -46.23 -9.19 0.48
CA LEU A 135 -45.19 -8.47 -0.25
C LEU A 135 -44.28 -7.71 0.72
N LEU A 136 -44.85 -7.03 1.72
CA LEU A 136 -44.09 -6.35 2.77
C LEU A 136 -43.13 -7.31 3.49
N LEU A 137 -43.65 -8.46 3.95
CA LEU A 137 -42.87 -9.45 4.65
C LEU A 137 -41.71 -9.97 3.79
N HIS A 138 -41.96 -10.23 2.49
CA HIS A 138 -40.93 -10.61 1.54
C HIS A 138 -39.80 -9.56 1.47
N TYR A 139 -40.14 -8.28 1.34
CA TYR A 139 -39.14 -7.20 1.27
C TYR A 139 -38.43 -6.96 2.60
N ILE A 140 -39.09 -7.11 3.74
CA ILE A 140 -38.46 -7.04 5.07
C ILE A 140 -37.41 -8.15 5.20
N ILE A 141 -37.77 -9.40 4.88
CA ILE A 141 -36.83 -10.53 4.94
C ILE A 141 -35.65 -10.29 3.99
N LYS A 142 -35.92 -9.82 2.77
CA LYS A 142 -34.88 -9.48 1.79
C LYS A 142 -33.96 -8.37 2.30
N PHE A 143 -34.51 -7.34 2.95
CA PHE A 143 -33.77 -6.22 3.50
C PHE A 143 -32.91 -6.65 4.70
N ILE A 144 -33.46 -7.43 5.63
CA ILE A 144 -32.71 -7.97 6.77
C ILE A 144 -31.56 -8.86 6.28
N ARG A 145 -31.82 -9.79 5.34
CA ARG A 145 -30.77 -10.62 4.73
C ARG A 145 -29.69 -9.76 4.07
N TYR A 146 -30.08 -8.67 3.40
CA TYR A 146 -29.14 -7.73 2.81
C TYR A 146 -28.29 -7.01 3.87
N LEU A 147 -28.90 -6.50 4.95
CA LEU A 147 -28.17 -5.84 6.04
C LEU A 147 -27.14 -6.77 6.68
N PHE A 148 -27.54 -8.00 7.06
CA PHE A 148 -26.61 -8.97 7.64
C PHE A 148 -25.49 -9.37 6.66
N ARG A 149 -25.81 -9.58 5.39
CA ARG A 149 -24.79 -9.87 4.37
C ARG A 149 -23.79 -8.71 4.23
N THR A 150 -24.27 -7.47 4.23
CA THR A 150 -23.39 -6.29 4.14
C THR A 150 -22.68 -5.95 5.45
N MET A 151 -23.01 -6.62 6.56
CA MET A 151 -22.29 -6.53 7.83
C MET A 151 -21.12 -7.51 7.89
N SER A 152 -21.20 -8.66 7.22
CA SER A 152 -20.06 -9.57 7.14
C SER A 152 -18.90 -8.93 6.35
N LEU A 153 -17.75 -8.84 7.00
CA LEU A 153 -16.58 -8.09 6.53
C LEU A 153 -16.04 -8.62 5.20
N ASP A 154 -16.03 -9.93 5.01
CA ASP A 154 -15.60 -10.55 3.75
C ASP A 154 -16.49 -10.11 2.58
N ASN A 155 -17.81 -10.23 2.73
CA ASN A 155 -18.74 -9.79 1.70
C ASN A 155 -18.64 -8.28 1.45
N MET A 156 -18.40 -7.47 2.50
CA MET A 156 -18.20 -6.03 2.34
C MET A 156 -16.93 -5.71 1.55
N LEU A 157 -15.82 -6.39 1.83
CA LEU A 157 -14.58 -6.22 1.09
C LEU A 157 -14.70 -6.71 -0.36
N VAL A 158 -15.31 -7.88 -0.59
CA VAL A 158 -15.60 -8.41 -1.92
C VAL A 158 -16.50 -7.46 -2.71
N ASP A 159 -17.57 -6.93 -2.10
CA ASP A 159 -18.47 -5.99 -2.75
C ASP A 159 -17.75 -4.66 -3.09
N SER A 160 -16.90 -4.14 -2.19
CA SER A 160 -16.10 -2.94 -2.46
C SER A 160 -15.11 -3.14 -3.62
N ILE A 161 -14.43 -4.30 -3.69
CA ILE A 161 -13.52 -4.63 -4.80
C ILE A 161 -14.28 -4.77 -6.11
N ASN A 162 -15.42 -5.47 -6.09
CA ASN A 162 -16.26 -5.66 -7.28
C ASN A 162 -16.83 -4.32 -7.76
N HIS A 163 -17.22 -3.44 -6.84
CA HIS A 163 -17.71 -2.10 -7.17
C HIS A 163 -16.60 -1.24 -7.78
N ALA A 164 -15.41 -1.22 -7.16
CA ALA A 164 -14.24 -0.52 -7.69
C ALA A 164 -13.89 -1.03 -9.09
N SER A 165 -13.83 -2.35 -9.29
CA SER A 165 -13.54 -2.92 -10.61
C SER A 165 -14.59 -2.55 -11.65
N LYS A 166 -15.88 -2.55 -11.31
CA LYS A 166 -16.95 -2.16 -12.26
C LYS A 166 -16.88 -0.69 -12.64
N LEU A 167 -16.58 0.19 -11.67
CA LEU A 167 -16.36 1.61 -11.95
C LEU A 167 -15.15 1.80 -12.85
N PHE A 168 -14.06 1.08 -12.57
CA PHE A 168 -12.85 1.11 -13.39
C PHE A 168 -13.09 0.63 -14.82
N ASP A 169 -13.81 -0.49 -14.99
CA ASP A 169 -14.18 -1.02 -16.31
C ASP A 169 -15.07 -0.02 -17.07
N THR A 170 -16.00 0.63 -16.37
CA THR A 170 -16.83 1.70 -16.96
C THR A 170 -15.95 2.86 -17.45
N ILE A 171 -15.04 3.36 -16.60
CA ILE A 171 -14.09 4.44 -16.96
C ILE A 171 -13.26 4.06 -18.19
N LEU A 172 -12.80 2.81 -18.28
CA LEU A 172 -12.06 2.33 -19.44
C LEU A 172 -12.92 2.27 -20.71
N SER A 173 -14.19 1.91 -20.62
CA SER A 173 -15.08 1.77 -21.79
C SER A 173 -15.81 3.04 -22.23
N MET A 174 -15.97 4.03 -21.34
CA MET A 174 -16.79 5.24 -21.56
C MET A 174 -16.29 6.06 -22.75
N ASP A 175 -17.17 6.69 -23.52
CA ASP A 175 -16.76 7.68 -24.53
C ASP A 175 -16.32 9.00 -23.87
N ARG A 176 -15.38 9.71 -24.52
CA ARG A 176 -14.74 10.94 -24.01
C ARG A 176 -15.26 12.19 -24.73
N ASP A 177 -16.45 12.10 -25.31
CA ASP A 177 -17.16 13.27 -25.85
C ASP A 177 -17.46 14.27 -24.71
N ILE A 178 -17.34 15.56 -24.99
CA ILE A 178 -17.57 16.69 -24.07
C ILE A 178 -18.93 16.55 -23.37
N LYS A 179 -19.93 15.99 -24.06
CA LYS A 179 -21.27 15.73 -23.50
C LYS A 179 -21.28 14.84 -22.25
N PHE A 180 -20.25 14.00 -22.07
CA PHE A 180 -20.16 13.05 -20.95
C PHE A 180 -19.18 13.49 -19.87
N GLU A 181 -18.54 14.66 -19.99
CA GLU A 181 -17.46 15.09 -19.10
C GLU A 181 -17.90 15.14 -17.62
N ASP A 182 -19.04 15.76 -17.30
CA ASP A 182 -19.57 15.82 -15.93
C ASP A 182 -19.92 14.43 -15.37
N TYR A 183 -20.40 13.52 -16.22
CA TYR A 183 -20.68 12.16 -15.80
C TYR A 183 -19.39 11.38 -15.50
N LEU A 184 -18.38 11.56 -16.35
CA LEU A 184 -17.07 10.96 -16.20
C LEU A 184 -16.36 11.49 -14.94
N ASP A 185 -16.47 12.78 -14.63
CA ASP A 185 -15.99 13.35 -13.35
C ASP A 185 -16.64 12.69 -12.14
N LYS A 186 -17.96 12.50 -12.19
CA LYS A 186 -18.69 11.78 -11.15
C LYS A 186 -18.22 10.33 -11.03
N LEU A 187 -17.88 9.67 -12.14
CA LEU A 187 -17.32 8.31 -12.14
C LEU A 187 -15.93 8.28 -11.49
N TYR A 188 -15.02 9.19 -11.85
CA TYR A 188 -13.69 9.26 -11.25
C TYR A 188 -13.75 9.52 -9.74
N ARG A 189 -14.61 10.44 -9.29
CA ARG A 189 -14.83 10.69 -7.85
C ARG A 189 -15.36 9.45 -7.14
N LYS A 190 -16.37 8.78 -7.71
CA LYS A 190 -16.90 7.52 -7.14
C LYS A 190 -15.82 6.44 -7.09
N PHE A 191 -15.00 6.33 -8.13
CA PHE A 191 -13.93 5.34 -8.17
C PHE A 191 -12.86 5.63 -7.11
N HIS A 192 -12.46 6.89 -6.94
CA HIS A 192 -11.54 7.31 -5.88
C HIS A 192 -12.06 6.91 -4.49
N PHE A 193 -13.33 7.21 -4.17
CA PHE A 193 -13.93 6.78 -2.89
C PHE A 193 -14.01 5.25 -2.75
N SER A 194 -14.27 4.54 -3.85
CA SER A 194 -14.32 3.08 -3.84
C SER A 194 -12.93 2.47 -3.60
N LEU A 195 -11.86 3.05 -4.15
CA LEU A 195 -10.47 2.62 -3.90
C LEU A 195 -10.12 2.81 -2.42
N GLU A 196 -10.41 3.98 -1.87
CA GLU A 196 -10.14 4.27 -0.47
C GLU A 196 -10.89 3.30 0.46
N SER A 197 -12.15 3.00 0.14
CA SER A 197 -12.94 2.00 0.88
C SER A 197 -12.31 0.61 0.86
N VAL A 198 -11.76 0.16 -0.28
CA VAL A 198 -11.07 -1.13 -0.35
C VAL A 198 -9.85 -1.16 0.58
N TYR A 199 -9.01 -0.11 0.57
CA TYR A 199 -7.84 -0.06 1.46
C TYR A 199 -8.21 0.01 2.94
N GLN A 200 -9.24 0.78 3.30
CA GLN A 200 -9.78 0.84 4.67
C GLN A 200 -10.29 -0.54 5.12
N ASN A 201 -11.04 -1.24 4.26
CA ASN A 201 -11.54 -2.59 4.55
C ASN A 201 -10.38 -3.60 4.68
N LEU A 202 -9.37 -3.54 3.81
CA LEU A 202 -8.17 -4.39 3.92
C LEU A 202 -7.44 -4.15 5.24
N LYS A 203 -7.30 -2.88 5.65
CA LYS A 203 -6.70 -2.52 6.94
C LYS A 203 -7.50 -3.11 8.09
N PHE A 204 -8.82 -2.95 8.09
CA PHE A 204 -9.67 -3.47 9.15
C PHE A 204 -9.63 -5.00 9.24
N VAL A 205 -9.71 -5.70 8.11
CA VAL A 205 -9.60 -7.17 8.03
C VAL A 205 -8.23 -7.61 8.55
N ALA A 206 -7.17 -6.86 8.25
CA ALA A 206 -5.84 -7.14 8.79
C ALA A 206 -5.77 -6.97 10.31
N ASP A 207 -6.32 -5.88 10.85
CA ASP A 207 -6.32 -5.55 12.28
C ASP A 207 -7.18 -6.53 13.12
N ASN A 208 -8.13 -7.24 12.50
CA ASN A 208 -8.99 -8.25 13.15
C ASN A 208 -8.57 -9.71 12.85
N ASP A 209 -7.32 -9.93 12.44
CA ASP A 209 -6.72 -11.26 12.21
C ASP A 209 -7.46 -12.18 11.21
N MET A 210 -8.20 -11.58 10.28
CA MET A 210 -8.92 -12.28 9.21
C MET A 210 -7.98 -12.58 8.03
N ASN A 211 -7.05 -13.52 8.24
CA ASN A 211 -5.94 -13.79 7.31
C ASN A 211 -6.42 -14.25 5.93
N LYS A 212 -7.32 -15.24 5.87
CA LYS A 212 -7.79 -15.81 4.61
C LYS A 212 -8.50 -14.75 3.75
N GLU A 213 -9.37 -13.97 4.37
CA GLU A 213 -10.12 -12.90 3.74
C GLU A 213 -9.19 -11.82 3.22
N PHE A 214 -8.12 -11.49 3.95
CA PHE A 214 -7.11 -10.55 3.47
C PHE A 214 -6.40 -11.08 2.22
N GLU A 215 -5.89 -12.32 2.29
CA GLU A 215 -5.10 -12.93 1.22
C GLU A 215 -5.89 -13.07 -0.09
N GLU A 216 -7.11 -13.59 -0.01
CA GLU A 216 -7.94 -13.78 -1.21
C GLU A 216 -8.34 -12.44 -1.84
N ASN A 217 -8.67 -11.45 -1.02
CA ASN A 217 -9.21 -10.18 -1.52
C ASN A 217 -8.12 -9.23 -2.02
N ILE A 218 -6.92 -9.23 -1.42
CA ILE A 218 -5.82 -8.41 -1.94
C ILE A 218 -5.35 -8.88 -3.32
N GLU A 219 -5.35 -10.19 -3.59
CA GLU A 219 -5.03 -10.72 -4.92
C GLU A 219 -6.15 -10.44 -5.95
N LYS A 220 -7.43 -10.51 -5.55
CA LYS A 220 -8.54 -10.05 -6.42
C LYS A 220 -8.38 -8.56 -6.75
N PHE A 221 -8.02 -7.75 -5.77
CA PHE A 221 -7.83 -6.31 -5.96
C PHE A 221 -6.62 -6.01 -6.85
N LYS A 222 -5.51 -6.74 -6.70
CA LYS A 222 -4.34 -6.65 -7.57
C LYS A 222 -4.67 -6.90 -9.05
N LYS A 223 -5.56 -7.86 -9.34
CA LYS A 223 -6.02 -8.14 -10.71
C LYS A 223 -6.74 -6.96 -11.36
N MET A 224 -7.41 -6.10 -10.58
CA MET A 224 -8.03 -4.88 -11.11
C MET A 224 -6.97 -3.93 -11.68
N PHE A 225 -5.87 -3.70 -10.97
CA PHE A 225 -4.79 -2.83 -11.46
C PHE A 225 -4.01 -3.43 -12.63
N ASN A 226 -3.98 -4.76 -12.78
CA ASN A 226 -3.38 -5.39 -13.96
C ASN A 226 -4.05 -4.93 -15.26
N LYS A 227 -5.34 -4.54 -15.22
CA LYS A 227 -6.05 -3.99 -16.38
C LYS A 227 -5.44 -2.68 -16.89
N LEU A 228 -4.74 -1.91 -16.05
CA LEU A 228 -3.99 -0.71 -16.50
C LEU A 228 -2.82 -1.08 -17.43
N LYS A 229 -2.26 -2.27 -17.28
CA LYS A 229 -1.13 -2.79 -18.06
C LYS A 229 -1.56 -3.54 -19.32
N VAL A 230 -2.86 -3.83 -19.48
CA VAL A 230 -3.39 -4.52 -20.65
C VAL A 230 -3.37 -3.58 -21.86
N MET A 231 -2.94 -4.11 -22.99
CA MET A 231 -3.00 -3.42 -24.28
C MET A 231 -4.44 -3.34 -24.78
N ASP A 232 -4.87 -2.15 -25.18
CA ASP A 232 -6.11 -1.91 -25.92
C ASP A 232 -6.01 -2.48 -27.36
N ARG A 233 -7.15 -2.60 -28.05
CA ARG A 233 -7.28 -2.94 -29.47
C ARG A 233 -6.45 -2.04 -30.39
N LYS A 234 -6.11 -0.82 -29.94
CA LYS A 234 -5.24 0.13 -30.65
C LYS A 234 -3.73 -0.07 -30.36
N GLY A 235 -3.36 -1.09 -29.58
CA GLY A 235 -1.97 -1.40 -29.23
C GLY A 235 -1.36 -0.51 -28.15
N PHE A 236 -2.13 0.38 -27.52
CA PHE A 236 -1.68 1.20 -26.39
C PHE A 236 -2.08 0.56 -25.07
N GLN A 237 -1.23 0.65 -24.04
CA GLN A 237 -1.65 0.30 -22.68
C GLN A 237 -2.77 1.22 -22.22
N ALA A 238 -3.73 0.67 -21.47
CA ALA A 238 -4.86 1.42 -20.92
C ALA A 238 -4.41 2.65 -20.10
N SER A 239 -3.33 2.49 -19.31
CA SER A 239 -2.70 3.59 -18.56
C SER A 239 -2.26 4.76 -19.46
N THR A 240 -1.55 4.46 -20.55
CA THR A 240 -1.06 5.48 -21.50
C THR A 240 -2.21 6.21 -22.19
N ARG A 241 -3.30 5.51 -22.51
CA ARG A 241 -4.48 6.15 -23.11
C ARG A 241 -5.15 7.10 -22.13
N LEU A 242 -5.44 6.65 -20.91
CA LEU A 242 -6.08 7.47 -19.88
C LEU A 242 -5.23 8.70 -19.52
N LEU A 243 -3.90 8.56 -19.48
CA LEU A 243 -3.03 9.69 -19.19
C LEU A 243 -2.98 10.72 -20.32
N LYS A 244 -3.05 10.29 -21.59
CA LYS A 244 -3.09 11.21 -22.73
C LYS A 244 -4.41 11.97 -22.81
N GLU A 245 -5.52 11.29 -22.52
CA GLU A 245 -6.85 11.86 -22.63
C GLU A 245 -7.20 12.73 -21.42
N GLU A 246 -6.86 12.29 -20.20
CA GLU A 246 -7.38 12.87 -18.95
C GLU A 246 -6.32 12.91 -17.81
N PRO A 247 -5.17 13.55 -18.03
CA PRO A 247 -4.06 13.54 -17.07
C PRO A 247 -4.47 14.10 -15.69
N GLU A 248 -5.28 15.16 -15.67
CA GLU A 248 -5.74 15.83 -14.45
C GLU A 248 -6.58 14.93 -13.53
N LYS A 249 -7.23 13.89 -14.08
CA LYS A 249 -8.11 12.99 -13.32
C LYS A 249 -7.36 11.71 -12.90
N ILE A 250 -6.54 11.16 -13.79
CA ILE A 250 -5.84 9.89 -13.53
C ILE A 250 -4.63 10.05 -12.60
N ILE A 251 -3.92 11.18 -12.66
CA ILE A 251 -2.74 11.43 -11.83
C ILE A 251 -3.09 11.45 -10.32
N PRO A 252 -4.08 12.24 -9.86
CA PRO A 252 -4.46 12.25 -8.44
C PRO A 252 -4.98 10.89 -7.97
N LEU A 253 -5.71 10.17 -8.83
CA LEU A 253 -6.24 8.85 -8.54
C LEU A 253 -5.13 7.80 -8.36
N TYR A 254 -4.14 7.79 -9.26
CA TYR A 254 -2.98 6.92 -9.17
C TYR A 254 -2.15 7.23 -7.92
N HIS A 255 -1.89 8.51 -7.66
CA HIS A 255 -1.20 8.96 -6.46
C HIS A 255 -1.94 8.54 -5.18
N SER A 256 -3.28 8.67 -5.15
CA SER A 256 -4.12 8.22 -4.04
C SER A 256 -4.02 6.71 -3.83
N ALA A 257 -4.09 5.91 -4.90
CA ALA A 257 -3.95 4.46 -4.82
C ALA A 257 -2.60 4.02 -4.21
N ILE A 258 -1.52 4.67 -4.64
CA ILE A 258 -0.17 4.41 -4.11
C ILE A 258 -0.10 4.80 -2.63
N ARG A 259 -0.54 6.02 -2.27
CA ARG A 259 -0.49 6.54 -0.89
C ARG A 259 -1.33 5.70 0.07
N SER A 260 -2.53 5.28 -0.34
CA SER A 260 -3.37 4.39 0.46
C SER A 260 -2.71 3.03 0.67
N ASN A 261 -2.00 2.50 -0.33
CA ASN A 261 -1.26 1.26 -0.17
C ASN A 261 -0.04 1.41 0.75
N LEU A 262 0.70 2.52 0.67
CA LEU A 262 1.77 2.83 1.64
C LEU A 262 1.25 2.88 3.07
N SER A 263 0.10 3.53 3.29
CA SER A 263 -0.53 3.59 4.60
C SER A 263 -0.90 2.20 5.13
N LEU A 264 -1.42 1.33 4.26
CA LEU A 264 -1.69 -0.07 4.59
C LEU A 264 -0.39 -0.82 4.95
N ILE A 265 0.66 -0.71 4.13
CA ILE A 265 1.95 -1.35 4.39
C ILE A 265 2.52 -0.90 5.73
N GLY A 266 2.55 0.41 6.00
CA GLY A 266 3.06 0.95 7.26
C GLY A 266 2.29 0.44 8.47
N ASN A 267 0.96 0.31 8.38
CA ASN A 267 0.15 -0.30 9.44
C ASN A 267 0.51 -1.76 9.68
N LEU A 268 0.63 -2.55 8.60
CA LEU A 268 0.95 -3.99 8.68
C LEU A 268 2.35 -4.25 9.25
N LEU A 269 3.34 -3.47 8.82
CA LEU A 269 4.72 -3.57 9.31
C LEU A 269 4.82 -3.17 10.78
N LYS A 270 4.17 -2.06 11.17
CA LYS A 270 4.10 -1.63 12.58
C LYS A 270 3.48 -2.69 13.49
N ASN A 271 2.46 -3.39 13.00
CA ASN A 271 1.79 -4.48 13.71
C ASN A 271 2.50 -5.85 13.54
N LYS A 272 3.70 -5.90 12.96
CA LYS A 272 4.50 -7.12 12.71
C LYS A 272 3.77 -8.21 11.89
N GLN A 273 2.80 -7.82 11.08
CA GLN A 273 2.03 -8.73 10.21
C GLN A 273 2.77 -8.96 8.88
N TYR A 274 3.97 -9.55 8.94
CA TYR A 274 4.91 -9.65 7.80
C TYR A 274 4.34 -10.33 6.54
N ASN A 275 3.55 -11.40 6.70
CA ASN A 275 2.96 -12.12 5.55
C ASN A 275 1.97 -11.23 4.78
N LYS A 276 1.08 -10.53 5.51
CA LYS A 276 0.14 -9.56 4.93
C LYS A 276 0.91 -8.38 4.31
N ALA A 277 1.94 -7.87 4.99
CA ALA A 277 2.78 -6.79 4.50
C ALA A 277 3.47 -7.17 3.18
N LYS A 278 3.99 -8.41 3.07
CA LYS A 278 4.58 -8.92 1.82
C LYS A 278 3.59 -8.91 0.66
N MET A 279 2.32 -9.24 0.90
CA MET A 279 1.28 -9.15 -0.14
C MET A 279 0.93 -7.71 -0.52
N ALA A 280 0.84 -6.81 0.46
CA ALA A 280 0.60 -5.38 0.22
C ALA A 280 1.77 -4.71 -0.52
N ILE A 281 3.02 -5.06 -0.20
CA ILE A 281 4.22 -4.66 -0.94
C ILE A 281 4.19 -5.24 -2.36
N SER A 282 3.78 -6.50 -2.52
CA SER A 282 3.57 -7.10 -3.84
C SER A 282 2.52 -6.35 -4.67
N LEU A 283 1.42 -5.89 -4.06
CA LEU A 283 0.44 -5.00 -4.69
C LEU A 283 1.07 -3.64 -5.03
N TYR A 284 1.90 -3.08 -4.15
CA TYR A 284 2.57 -1.79 -4.36
C TYR A 284 3.45 -1.82 -5.60
N PHE A 285 4.38 -2.77 -5.70
CA PHE A 285 5.21 -2.93 -6.88
C PHE A 285 4.41 -3.32 -8.14
N ASN A 286 3.22 -3.90 -7.98
CA ASN A 286 2.32 -4.12 -9.11
C ASN A 286 1.70 -2.84 -9.68
N LEU A 287 1.65 -1.75 -8.90
CA LEU A 287 1.19 -0.44 -9.39
C LEU A 287 2.22 0.22 -10.32
N TYR A 288 3.48 -0.21 -10.33
CA TYR A 288 4.49 0.30 -11.25
C TYR A 288 4.07 0.08 -12.71
N ILE A 289 4.07 1.16 -13.48
CA ILE A 289 3.77 1.21 -14.92
C ILE A 289 5.00 1.78 -15.62
N ASP A 290 5.67 0.97 -16.43
CA ASP A 290 6.94 1.27 -17.12
C ASP A 290 6.77 2.16 -18.35
N ASN A 291 5.62 2.07 -19.02
CA ASN A 291 5.37 2.73 -20.30
C ASN A 291 5.22 4.26 -20.24
N ASP A 292 5.13 4.87 -19.05
CA ASP A 292 4.91 6.30 -18.93
C ASP A 292 5.84 6.99 -17.92
N HIS A 293 6.63 7.95 -18.40
CA HIS A 293 7.61 8.67 -17.59
C HIS A 293 7.01 9.41 -16.40
N LEU A 294 5.79 9.94 -16.50
CA LEU A 294 5.14 10.69 -15.42
C LEU A 294 4.69 9.74 -14.30
N LEU A 295 4.05 8.62 -14.66
CA LEU A 295 3.65 7.60 -13.67
C LEU A 295 4.86 6.93 -13.01
N VAL A 296 5.94 6.68 -13.78
CA VAL A 296 7.23 6.23 -13.24
C VAL A 296 7.77 7.25 -12.24
N LYS A 297 7.74 8.55 -12.56
CA LYS A 297 8.19 9.61 -11.66
C LYS A 297 7.40 9.62 -10.35
N ILE A 298 6.06 9.57 -10.41
CA ILE A 298 5.21 9.52 -9.20
C ILE A 298 5.53 8.29 -8.35
N PHE A 299 5.67 7.12 -8.99
CA PHE A 299 6.00 5.89 -8.31
C PHE A 299 7.37 5.97 -7.61
N LYS A 300 8.38 6.54 -8.27
CA LYS A 300 9.72 6.72 -7.69
C LYS A 300 9.70 7.60 -6.45
N ILE A 301 9.00 8.73 -6.49
CA ILE A 301 8.86 9.62 -5.33
C ILE A 301 8.27 8.83 -4.15
N SER A 302 7.17 8.12 -4.39
CA SER A 302 6.55 7.29 -3.37
C SER A 302 7.41 6.10 -2.91
N LEU A 303 8.33 5.60 -3.75
CA LEU A 303 9.24 4.52 -3.37
C LEU A 303 10.26 4.98 -2.32
N HIS A 304 10.61 6.27 -2.30
CA HIS A 304 11.37 6.86 -1.20
C HIS A 304 10.56 6.88 0.09
N ASP A 305 9.29 7.29 0.03
CA ASP A 305 8.39 7.25 1.18
C ASP A 305 8.25 5.83 1.74
N LEU A 306 8.25 4.80 0.87
CA LEU A 306 8.23 3.40 1.32
C LEU A 306 9.48 3.03 2.13
N VAL A 307 10.67 3.48 1.70
CA VAL A 307 11.92 3.27 2.45
C VAL A 307 11.88 4.00 3.80
N ASP A 308 11.10 5.07 3.92
CA ASP A 308 10.88 5.76 5.19
C ASP A 308 9.90 5.07 6.13
N VAL A 309 8.96 4.31 5.58
CA VAL A 309 8.01 3.50 6.36
C VAL A 309 8.66 2.24 6.93
N ILE A 310 9.68 1.69 6.26
CA ILE A 310 10.34 0.44 6.66
C ILE A 310 11.30 0.68 7.83
N ASP A 311 11.20 -0.17 8.85
CA ASP A 311 12.22 -0.26 9.88
C ASP A 311 13.44 -1.02 9.33
N LEU A 312 14.54 -0.29 9.16
CA LEU A 312 15.78 -0.80 8.58
C LEU A 312 16.59 -1.67 9.54
N GLU A 313 16.24 -1.67 10.84
CA GLU A 313 16.82 -2.57 11.83
C GLU A 313 16.16 -3.95 11.79
N ASP A 314 14.91 -4.02 11.31
CA ASP A 314 14.17 -5.27 11.15
C ASP A 314 14.53 -5.94 9.82
N GLU A 315 15.43 -6.92 9.88
CA GLU A 315 15.91 -7.70 8.74
C GLU A 315 14.75 -8.29 7.90
N LYS A 316 13.64 -8.68 8.53
CA LYS A 316 12.50 -9.23 7.78
C LYS A 316 11.83 -8.17 6.91
N GLN A 317 11.66 -6.95 7.43
CA GLN A 317 11.04 -5.87 6.65
C GLN A 317 11.94 -5.48 5.48
N LEU A 318 13.25 -5.39 5.72
CA LEU A 318 14.23 -5.12 4.69
C LEU A 318 14.20 -6.20 3.60
N LEU A 319 14.19 -7.48 3.96
CA LEU A 319 14.14 -8.57 2.98
C LEU A 319 12.85 -8.53 2.14
N ILE A 320 11.69 -8.28 2.75
CA ILE A 320 10.42 -8.16 2.03
C ILE A 320 10.48 -6.99 1.03
N PHE A 321 11.08 -5.87 1.43
CA PHE A 321 11.27 -4.72 0.54
C PHE A 321 12.20 -5.04 -0.63
N LEU A 322 13.35 -5.68 -0.38
CA LEU A 322 14.31 -6.06 -1.42
C LEU A 322 13.71 -7.07 -2.41
N GLU A 323 12.90 -8.01 -1.93
CA GLU A 323 12.13 -8.91 -2.79
C GLU A 323 11.18 -8.12 -3.71
N GLY A 324 10.49 -7.10 -3.18
CA GLY A 324 9.67 -6.21 -3.98
C GLY A 324 10.48 -5.40 -5.01
N LEU A 325 11.62 -4.83 -4.59
CA LEU A 325 12.49 -4.01 -5.43
C LEU A 325 13.03 -4.79 -6.64
N SER A 326 13.30 -6.10 -6.46
CA SER A 326 13.74 -6.99 -7.53
C SER A 326 12.74 -7.19 -8.68
N ARG A 327 11.49 -6.74 -8.51
CA ARG A 327 10.45 -6.78 -9.57
C ARG A 327 10.50 -5.58 -10.51
N LEU A 328 11.25 -4.54 -10.17
CA LEU A 328 11.39 -3.35 -11.01
C LEU A 328 12.54 -3.52 -12.01
N PRO A 329 12.50 -2.81 -13.15
CA PRO A 329 13.64 -2.73 -14.06
C PRO A 329 14.87 -2.18 -13.35
N GLU A 330 16.04 -2.76 -13.62
CA GLU A 330 17.30 -2.50 -12.91
C GLU A 330 17.66 -1.00 -12.87
N GLU A 331 17.53 -0.31 -13.99
CA GLU A 331 17.80 1.13 -14.12
C GLU A 331 17.00 1.98 -13.11
N GLN A 332 15.80 1.52 -12.77
CA GLN A 332 14.89 2.21 -11.85
C GLN A 332 15.23 1.94 -10.38
N THR A 333 15.93 0.83 -10.10
CA THR A 333 16.28 0.41 -8.74
C THR A 333 17.55 1.09 -8.20
N LEU A 334 18.46 1.53 -9.06
CA LEU A 334 19.77 2.10 -8.68
C LEU A 334 19.65 3.28 -7.71
N ILE A 335 18.71 4.18 -7.98
CA ILE A 335 18.48 5.38 -7.16
C ILE A 335 17.94 4.99 -5.79
N THR A 336 16.96 4.09 -5.75
CA THR A 336 16.39 3.57 -4.50
C THR A 336 17.42 2.82 -3.68
N TYR A 337 18.24 2.01 -4.34
CA TYR A 337 19.35 1.29 -3.74
C TYR A 337 20.37 2.25 -3.11
N LYS A 338 20.77 3.30 -3.84
CA LYS A 338 21.63 4.35 -3.28
C LYS A 338 20.99 5.01 -2.06
N TYR A 339 19.71 5.39 -2.15
CA TYR A 339 19.01 6.02 -1.04
C TYR A 339 18.99 5.13 0.21
N LEU A 340 18.66 3.85 0.02
CA LEU A 340 18.67 2.84 1.06
C LEU A 340 20.06 2.69 1.69
N LEU A 341 21.11 2.53 0.86
CA LEU A 341 22.49 2.42 1.31
C LEU A 341 22.92 3.63 2.14
N MET A 342 22.63 4.85 1.66
CA MET A 342 22.98 6.08 2.35
C MET A 342 22.27 6.21 3.71
N LYS A 343 20.98 5.84 3.76
CA LYS A 343 20.20 5.86 5.00
C LYS A 343 20.78 4.89 6.03
N LEU A 344 21.19 3.71 5.61
CA LEU A 344 21.81 2.71 6.49
C LEU A 344 23.19 3.11 6.98
N ILE A 345 24.00 3.74 6.13
CA ILE A 345 25.32 4.27 6.54
C ILE A 345 25.15 5.32 7.63
N THR A 346 24.15 6.19 7.48
CA THR A 346 23.82 7.24 8.45
C THR A 346 23.34 6.67 9.78
N ASN A 347 22.54 5.60 9.72
CA ASN A 347 21.96 4.96 10.90
C ASN A 347 22.87 3.90 11.54
N ASP A 348 24.12 3.76 11.07
CA ASP A 348 25.12 2.79 11.56
C ASP A 348 24.68 1.31 11.48
N GLN A 349 23.94 0.94 10.44
CA GLN A 349 23.34 -0.39 10.30
C GLN A 349 24.19 -1.36 9.47
N ILE A 350 25.39 -1.70 9.95
CA ILE A 350 26.37 -2.50 9.19
C ILE A 350 25.85 -3.87 8.71
N LYS A 351 25.02 -4.56 9.51
CA LYS A 351 24.43 -5.85 9.16
C LYS A 351 23.48 -5.72 7.96
N SER A 352 22.58 -4.75 8.00
CA SER A 352 21.64 -4.46 6.92
C SER A 352 22.35 -4.03 5.64
N ILE A 353 23.43 -3.23 5.75
CA ILE A 353 24.29 -2.87 4.61
C ILE A 353 24.88 -4.12 3.96
N THR A 354 25.38 -5.05 4.78
CA THR A 354 25.95 -6.31 4.28
C THR A 354 24.92 -7.07 3.44
N ASN A 355 23.71 -7.24 3.95
CA ASN A 355 22.64 -7.94 3.24
C ASN A 355 22.29 -7.28 1.89
N ILE A 356 22.19 -5.95 1.86
CA ILE A 356 21.84 -5.19 0.66
C ILE A 356 22.93 -5.28 -0.40
N VAL A 357 24.18 -5.12 0.02
CA VAL A 357 25.33 -5.09 -0.88
C VAL A 357 25.53 -6.45 -1.55
N TYR A 358 25.33 -7.55 -0.82
CA TYR A 358 25.39 -8.89 -1.41
C TYR A 358 24.15 -9.25 -2.23
N ASP A 359 22.94 -8.85 -1.85
CA ASP A 359 21.72 -9.12 -2.64
C ASP A 359 21.78 -8.47 -4.03
N TYR A 360 22.38 -7.29 -4.13
CA TYR A 360 22.48 -6.56 -5.39
C TYR A 360 23.62 -7.08 -6.30
N ASP A 361 24.78 -7.44 -5.73
CA ASP A 361 25.94 -7.93 -6.50
C ASP A 361 25.69 -9.31 -7.15
N VAL A 362 24.85 -10.15 -6.54
CA VAL A 362 24.44 -11.44 -7.11
C VAL A 362 23.58 -11.27 -8.37
N LYS A 363 22.89 -10.13 -8.51
CA LYS A 363 21.86 -9.94 -9.54
C LYS A 363 22.37 -9.37 -10.86
N ASP A 364 23.47 -8.60 -10.89
CA ASP A 364 23.78 -7.83 -12.10
C ASP A 364 25.29 -7.58 -12.39
N ASN A 365 25.74 -8.00 -13.58
CA ASN A 365 27.07 -7.70 -14.13
C ASN A 365 27.10 -6.47 -15.07
N ARG A 366 25.95 -5.99 -15.58
CA ARG A 366 25.86 -4.90 -16.58
C ARG A 366 25.97 -3.53 -15.92
N ASN A 367 25.33 -3.30 -14.76
CA ASN A 367 25.44 -2.02 -14.03
C ASN A 367 26.57 -1.97 -12.99
N LYS A 368 27.55 -2.88 -13.10
CA LYS A 368 28.67 -3.00 -12.17
C LYS A 368 29.41 -1.68 -11.93
N THR A 369 29.50 -0.81 -12.95
CA THR A 369 30.14 0.50 -12.83
C THR A 369 29.29 1.48 -12.01
N SER A 370 27.99 1.53 -12.22
CA SER A 370 27.06 2.41 -11.47
C SER A 370 27.01 2.03 -10.00
N LEU A 371 26.89 0.73 -9.72
CA LEU A 371 26.93 0.20 -8.35
C LEU A 371 28.26 0.54 -7.66
N LEU A 372 29.38 0.34 -8.35
CA LEU A 372 30.70 0.70 -7.81
C LEU A 372 30.75 2.19 -7.42
N VAL A 373 30.27 3.09 -8.26
CA VAL A 373 30.23 4.52 -7.96
C VAL A 373 29.34 4.81 -6.74
N ILE A 374 28.18 4.16 -6.61
CA ILE A 374 27.29 4.28 -5.44
C ILE A 374 27.97 3.79 -4.15
N LEU A 375 28.66 2.65 -4.20
CA LEU A 375 29.40 2.11 -3.06
C LEU A 375 30.58 3.01 -2.67
N LEU A 376 31.28 3.59 -3.65
CA LEU A 376 32.35 4.57 -3.41
C LEU A 376 31.80 5.87 -2.81
N GLN A 377 30.63 6.33 -3.24
CA GLN A 377 29.93 7.45 -2.58
C GLN A 377 29.62 7.08 -1.13
N GLY A 378 29.14 5.85 -0.88
CA GLY A 378 28.88 5.34 0.47
C GLY A 378 30.12 5.32 1.35
N LEU A 379 31.27 4.91 0.78
CA LEU A 379 32.56 4.92 1.46
C LEU A 379 33.01 6.34 1.82
N VAL A 380 32.88 7.29 0.90
CA VAL A 380 33.20 8.70 1.18
C VAL A 380 32.29 9.24 2.29
N LYS A 381 31.00 8.89 2.26
CA LYS A 381 30.05 9.33 3.28
C LYS A 381 30.33 8.69 4.64
N SER A 382 30.67 7.40 4.71
CA SER A 382 31.03 6.74 5.96
C SER A 382 32.27 7.36 6.60
N ILE A 383 33.24 7.82 5.79
CA ILE A 383 34.40 8.58 6.25
C ILE A 383 33.99 9.97 6.77
N GLU A 384 33.11 10.67 6.06
CA GLU A 384 32.60 12.00 6.44
C GLU A 384 31.97 11.97 7.84
N ILE A 385 31.07 11.01 8.09
CA ILE A 385 30.40 10.84 9.39
C ILE A 385 31.25 10.11 10.43
N SER A 386 32.52 9.78 10.10
CA SER A 386 33.45 9.05 10.97
C SER A 386 32.97 7.66 11.44
N ASN A 387 32.20 6.97 10.59
CA ASN A 387 31.79 5.58 10.83
C ASN A 387 32.87 4.61 10.33
N TYR A 388 33.80 4.28 11.23
CA TYR A 388 35.00 3.50 10.90
C TYR A 388 34.71 2.03 10.58
N GLU A 389 33.72 1.43 11.24
CA GLU A 389 33.37 0.01 11.03
C GLU A 389 32.78 -0.21 9.64
N ILE A 390 31.80 0.62 9.25
CA ILE A 390 31.22 0.60 7.90
C ILE A 390 32.30 0.93 6.85
N THR A 391 33.16 1.91 7.12
CA THR A 391 34.27 2.26 6.22
C THR A 391 35.17 1.04 5.99
N GLY A 392 35.55 0.34 7.06
CA GLY A 392 36.36 -0.87 7.00
C GLY A 392 35.69 -2.00 6.22
N PHE A 393 34.40 -2.22 6.46
CA PHE A 393 33.59 -3.18 5.71
C PHE A 393 33.54 -2.85 4.22
N LEU A 394 33.19 -1.61 3.85
CA LEU A 394 33.10 -1.20 2.45
C LEU A 394 34.44 -1.32 1.72
N VAL A 395 35.55 -0.97 2.36
CA VAL A 395 36.90 -1.13 1.78
C VAL A 395 37.20 -2.61 1.50
N LYS A 396 36.93 -3.50 2.46
CA LYS A 396 37.13 -4.95 2.26
C LYS A 396 36.24 -5.48 1.14
N TYR A 397 34.96 -5.10 1.15
CA TYR A 397 33.99 -5.51 0.16
C TYR A 397 34.41 -5.08 -1.25
N LEU A 398 34.76 -3.80 -1.42
CA LEU A 398 35.18 -3.23 -2.69
C LEU A 398 36.44 -3.91 -3.24
N VAL A 399 37.46 -4.11 -2.41
CA VAL A 399 38.72 -4.76 -2.84
C VAL A 399 38.54 -6.25 -3.14
N THR A 400 37.57 -6.92 -2.48
CA THR A 400 37.31 -8.35 -2.73
C THR A 400 36.54 -8.57 -4.04
N ASN A 401 35.58 -7.70 -4.36
CA ASN A 401 34.63 -7.92 -5.46
C ASN A 401 34.97 -7.18 -6.77
N TYR A 402 35.85 -6.18 -6.72
CA TYR A 402 36.23 -5.38 -7.89
C TYR A 402 37.74 -5.42 -8.13
N SER A 403 38.14 -5.41 -9.41
CA SER A 403 39.56 -5.33 -9.76
C SER A 403 40.13 -3.95 -9.39
N GLY A 404 41.45 -3.88 -9.15
CA GLY A 404 42.11 -2.59 -8.91
C GLY A 404 41.89 -1.57 -10.04
N ARG A 405 41.75 -2.05 -11.29
CA ARG A 405 41.43 -1.21 -12.46
C ARG A 405 40.01 -0.65 -12.40
N ASP A 406 39.03 -1.48 -12.02
CA ASP A 406 37.65 -1.05 -11.84
C ASP A 406 37.55 0.00 -10.73
N LEU A 407 38.18 -0.26 -9.58
CA LEU A 407 38.25 0.69 -8.46
C LEU A 407 38.84 2.03 -8.89
N ASN A 408 39.97 2.02 -9.61
CA ASN A 408 40.60 3.23 -10.12
C ASN A 408 39.68 3.98 -11.09
N ARG A 409 38.98 3.27 -11.99
CA ARG A 409 37.99 3.87 -12.90
C ARG A 409 36.81 4.48 -12.13
N GLY A 410 36.27 3.78 -11.14
CA GLY A 410 35.17 4.25 -10.30
C GLY A 410 35.55 5.51 -9.51
N LEU A 411 36.75 5.54 -8.95
CA LEU A 411 37.30 6.72 -8.26
C LEU A 411 37.41 7.93 -9.20
N LEU A 412 37.87 7.74 -10.43
CA LEU A 412 37.95 8.80 -11.44
C LEU A 412 36.55 9.34 -11.81
N ILE A 413 35.57 8.44 -11.99
CA ILE A 413 34.18 8.84 -12.27
C ILE A 413 33.61 9.64 -11.10
N LEU A 414 33.79 9.15 -9.87
CA LEU A 414 33.29 9.83 -8.67
C LEU A 414 33.93 11.22 -8.47
N LYS A 415 35.24 11.34 -8.73
CA LYS A 415 35.95 12.62 -8.66
C LYS A 415 35.39 13.63 -9.66
N ASN A 416 35.11 13.20 -10.89
CA ASN A 416 34.61 14.06 -11.96
C ASN A 416 33.11 14.36 -11.81
N ASN A 417 32.33 13.45 -11.21
CA ASN A 417 30.89 13.60 -11.02
C ASN A 417 30.48 13.18 -9.59
N LYS A 418 30.72 14.07 -8.63
CA LYS A 418 30.42 13.86 -7.20
C LYS A 418 28.92 13.67 -6.92
N THR A 419 28.05 14.22 -7.77
CA THR A 419 26.60 14.16 -7.65
C THR A 419 25.95 13.09 -8.53
N ALA A 420 26.73 12.16 -9.09
CA ALA A 420 26.19 11.06 -9.88
C ALA A 420 25.12 10.31 -9.07
N PHE A 421 23.98 10.01 -9.69
CA PHE A 421 22.86 9.30 -9.07
C PHE A 421 22.22 10.04 -7.88
N THR A 422 22.41 11.35 -7.72
CA THR A 422 21.92 12.12 -6.53
C THR A 422 20.56 12.78 -6.74
N LYS A 423 20.00 12.76 -7.97
CA LYS A 423 18.62 13.18 -8.21
C LYS A 423 17.80 11.96 -8.59
N VAL A 424 16.61 11.84 -7.99
CA VAL A 424 15.59 10.84 -8.38
C VAL A 424 15.22 10.98 -9.85
N LEU A 425 15.43 12.19 -10.37
CA LEU A 425 15.15 12.64 -11.72
C LEU A 425 16.40 13.31 -12.27
N GLU A 426 17.29 12.53 -12.89
CA GLU A 426 18.45 13.09 -13.59
C GLU A 426 18.06 13.91 -14.84
N TYR A 427 16.75 14.00 -15.16
CA TYR A 427 16.22 14.84 -16.24
C TYR A 427 15.02 15.67 -15.77
N GLU A 428 15.15 16.98 -15.96
CA GLU A 428 14.26 18.07 -15.55
C GLU A 428 12.80 17.84 -15.94
N ARG A 429 11.89 18.03 -14.96
CA ARG A 429 10.53 18.59 -15.12
C ARG A 429 9.85 18.62 -13.75
N ASN A 430 9.76 19.80 -13.15
CA ASN A 430 8.88 20.03 -12.00
C ASN A 430 7.43 19.79 -12.44
N ILE A 431 6.64 19.07 -11.64
CA ILE A 431 5.21 18.84 -11.90
C ILE A 431 4.44 19.74 -10.92
N GLU A 432 3.54 20.60 -11.42
CA GLU A 432 2.66 21.40 -10.57
C GLU A 432 1.81 20.51 -9.65
N GLY A 433 1.71 20.85 -8.36
CA GLY A 433 0.92 20.13 -7.36
C GLY A 433 1.61 18.94 -6.70
N ILE A 434 2.79 18.51 -7.19
CA ILE A 434 3.67 17.56 -6.51
C ILE A 434 4.91 18.33 -6.10
N SER A 435 4.91 18.89 -4.89
CA SER A 435 6.16 19.37 -4.33
C SER A 435 7.08 18.16 -4.19
N GLU A 436 8.15 18.13 -4.98
CA GLU A 436 9.40 17.64 -4.41
C GLU A 436 9.58 18.50 -3.15
N ASN A 437 9.19 17.96 -1.98
CA ASN A 437 10.08 18.17 -0.85
C ASN A 437 11.43 17.84 -1.45
N ASP A 438 12.39 18.76 -1.40
CA ASP A 438 13.73 18.48 -1.84
C ASP A 438 14.25 17.31 -0.99
N VAL A 439 13.86 16.08 -1.33
CA VAL A 439 14.33 14.83 -0.77
C VAL A 439 15.69 14.69 -1.43
N PHE A 440 16.59 15.57 -1.04
CA PHE A 440 18.00 15.41 -1.29
C PHE A 440 18.34 14.07 -0.65
N THR A 441 18.49 13.05 -1.50
CA THR A 441 19.28 11.88 -1.16
C THR A 441 20.57 12.43 -0.57
N MET A 442 20.74 12.28 0.74
CA MET A 442 21.75 12.90 1.58
C MET A 442 23.01 13.38 0.81
N LYS A 443 23.23 14.69 0.78
CA LYS A 443 24.33 15.31 0.04
C LYS A 443 25.67 15.00 0.74
N ILE A 444 26.69 14.60 -0.03
CA ILE A 444 28.07 14.59 0.46
C ILE A 444 28.48 16.06 0.63
N ASN A 445 29.01 16.44 1.79
CA ASN A 445 29.40 17.83 2.02
C ASN A 445 30.54 18.21 1.07
N GLU A 446 30.28 19.18 0.19
CA GLU A 446 31.23 19.61 -0.85
C GLU A 446 32.55 20.12 -0.28
N GLU A 447 32.52 20.76 0.89
CA GLU A 447 33.71 21.30 1.56
C GLU A 447 34.63 20.19 2.08
N THR A 448 34.05 19.05 2.45
CA THR A 448 34.79 17.92 3.02
C THR A 448 35.05 16.80 2.02
N PHE A 449 34.45 16.87 0.83
CA PHE A 449 34.51 15.83 -0.19
C PHE A 449 35.95 15.48 -0.56
N GLU A 450 36.78 16.48 -0.90
CA GLU A 450 38.15 16.23 -1.35
C GLU A 450 38.96 15.50 -0.26
N TYR A 451 38.83 15.95 0.99
CA TYR A 451 39.48 15.33 2.14
C TYR A 451 39.03 13.87 2.36
N CYS A 452 37.71 13.62 2.33
CA CYS A 452 37.15 12.28 2.53
C CYS A 452 37.45 11.35 1.34
N PHE A 453 37.44 11.87 0.11
CA PHE A 453 37.82 11.16 -1.10
C PHE A 453 39.28 10.71 -1.05
N LYS A 454 40.21 11.61 -0.70
CA LYS A 454 41.64 11.25 -0.56
C LYS A 454 41.87 10.17 0.50
N LYS A 455 41.12 10.21 1.62
CA LYS A 455 41.14 9.13 2.61
C LYS A 455 40.65 7.80 2.04
N ALA A 456 39.52 7.81 1.32
CA ALA A 456 38.98 6.62 0.67
C ALA A 456 40.03 6.00 -0.29
N THR A 457 40.70 6.83 -1.10
CA THR A 457 41.76 6.39 -2.02
C THR A 457 42.94 5.75 -1.29
N ILE A 458 43.41 6.32 -0.17
CA ILE A 458 44.47 5.70 0.67
C ILE A 458 44.03 4.33 1.19
N LEU A 459 42.82 4.24 1.76
CA LEU A 459 42.32 3.01 2.35
C LEU A 459 42.16 1.90 1.30
N LEU A 460 41.59 2.23 0.14
CA LEU A 460 41.45 1.29 -0.97
C LEU A 460 42.80 0.85 -1.54
N PHE A 461 43.73 1.79 -1.75
CA PHE A 461 45.08 1.47 -2.21
C PHE A 461 45.82 0.56 -1.23
N GLY A 462 45.81 0.88 0.07
CA GLY A 462 46.46 0.10 1.10
C GLY A 462 45.92 -1.32 1.20
N GLN A 463 44.59 -1.46 1.23
CA GLN A 463 43.95 -2.77 1.30
C GLN A 463 44.15 -3.59 0.01
N HIS A 464 44.12 -2.95 -1.16
CA HIS A 464 44.39 -3.61 -2.45
C HIS A 464 45.83 -4.14 -2.51
N LEU A 465 46.81 -3.28 -2.19
CA LEU A 465 48.23 -3.66 -2.18
C LEU A 465 48.51 -4.79 -1.18
N PHE A 466 47.93 -4.72 0.01
CA PHE A 466 48.03 -5.79 1.01
C PHE A 466 47.44 -7.10 0.52
N SER A 467 46.28 -7.05 -0.16
CA SER A 467 45.61 -8.24 -0.67
C SER A 467 46.47 -8.94 -1.72
N VAL A 468 47.05 -8.19 -2.67
CA VAL A 468 47.96 -8.70 -3.70
C VAL A 468 49.22 -9.31 -3.07
N LYS A 469 49.87 -8.57 -2.15
CA LYS A 469 51.09 -9.03 -1.48
C LYS A 469 50.86 -10.31 -0.67
N SER A 470 49.70 -10.42 -0.03
CA SER A 470 49.34 -11.58 0.80
C SER A 470 48.79 -12.76 -0.02
N ASN A 471 48.69 -12.61 -1.35
CA ASN A 471 48.15 -13.61 -2.27
C ASN A 471 46.77 -14.15 -1.82
N LEU A 472 45.85 -13.25 -1.48
CA LEU A 472 44.51 -13.64 -1.05
C LEU A 472 43.76 -14.35 -2.20
N TRP A 473 42.86 -15.27 -1.86
CA TRP A 473 42.21 -16.19 -2.80
C TRP A 473 41.51 -15.51 -4.00
N PHE A 474 41.01 -14.28 -3.84
CA PHE A 474 40.33 -13.52 -4.89
C PHE A 474 41.29 -12.75 -5.82
N VAL A 475 42.57 -12.59 -5.46
CA VAL A 475 43.56 -11.81 -6.25
C VAL A 475 43.84 -12.48 -7.58
N ASN A 476 43.97 -13.81 -7.58
CA ASN A 476 44.26 -14.61 -8.78
C ASN A 476 43.18 -14.48 -9.85
N LYS A 477 41.95 -14.10 -9.47
CA LYS A 477 40.84 -13.86 -10.40
C LYS A 477 41.10 -12.66 -11.32
N TRP A 478 41.90 -11.69 -10.89
CA TRP A 478 41.98 -10.37 -11.52
C TRP A 478 43.34 -10.02 -12.12
N ASP A 479 44.34 -10.91 -12.03
CA ASP A 479 45.73 -10.66 -12.45
C ASP A 479 46.25 -9.30 -11.94
N SER A 480 46.09 -9.08 -10.63
CA SER A 480 46.38 -7.78 -10.02
C SER A 480 47.85 -7.65 -9.61
N GLN A 481 48.45 -6.50 -9.93
CA GLN A 481 49.84 -6.16 -9.65
C GLN A 481 50.02 -5.23 -8.43
N GLY A 482 48.92 -4.69 -7.89
CA GLY A 482 48.92 -3.87 -6.67
C GLY A 482 49.22 -2.37 -6.91
N ASN A 483 49.33 -1.94 -8.16
CA ASN A 483 49.64 -0.57 -8.59
C ASN A 483 48.55 0.06 -9.46
N GLU A 484 47.39 -0.58 -9.59
CA GLU A 484 46.31 -0.14 -10.48
C GLU A 484 45.58 1.10 -9.98
N ILE A 485 45.50 1.26 -8.65
CA ILE A 485 44.93 2.45 -8.00
C ILE A 485 46.02 3.53 -7.95
N LYS A 486 45.80 4.63 -8.68
CA LYS A 486 46.80 5.70 -8.86
C LYS A 486 46.82 6.68 -7.68
N LEU A 487 47.41 6.26 -6.56
CA LEU A 487 47.47 7.08 -5.35
C LEU A 487 48.33 8.36 -5.55
N LYS A 488 49.52 8.25 -6.14
CA LYS A 488 50.42 9.40 -6.35
C LYS A 488 49.79 10.56 -7.11
N SER A 489 49.03 10.30 -8.17
CA SER A 489 48.38 11.37 -8.93
C SER A 489 47.37 12.17 -8.12
N GLU A 490 46.76 11.55 -7.10
CA GLU A 490 45.79 12.21 -6.22
C GLU A 490 46.44 13.09 -5.15
N PHE A 491 47.72 12.87 -4.84
CA PHE A 491 48.47 13.60 -3.81
C PHE A 491 49.52 14.56 -4.37
N ASN A 492 49.71 14.58 -5.69
CA ASN A 492 50.47 15.63 -6.36
C ASN A 492 49.94 17.01 -5.94
N ASN A 493 50.81 17.84 -5.36
CA ASN A 493 50.50 19.19 -4.84
C ASN A 493 49.54 19.24 -3.64
N CYS A 494 49.29 18.12 -2.94
CA CYS A 494 48.48 18.14 -1.72
C CYS A 494 49.32 18.63 -0.51
N THR A 495 49.06 19.86 -0.07
CA THR A 495 49.80 20.52 1.03
C THR A 495 49.52 19.92 2.41
N TYR A 496 48.48 19.10 2.54
CA TYR A 496 48.00 18.53 3.81
C TYR A 496 48.04 17.00 3.84
N SER A 497 48.86 16.38 2.98
CA SER A 497 49.05 14.92 2.89
C SER A 497 49.41 14.28 4.23
N GLU A 498 50.33 14.91 4.98
CA GLU A 498 50.75 14.46 6.31
C GLU A 498 49.60 14.47 7.31
N TYR A 499 48.75 15.50 7.27
CA TYR A 499 47.58 15.58 8.14
C TYR A 499 46.57 14.45 7.85
N ILE A 500 46.31 14.15 6.57
CA ILE A 500 45.40 13.08 6.17
C ILE A 500 45.87 11.73 6.71
N ILE A 501 47.14 11.36 6.43
CA ILE A 501 47.65 10.05 6.83
C ILE A 501 47.71 9.91 8.35
N ASN A 502 48.08 10.98 9.07
CA ASN A 502 48.07 10.99 10.54
C ASN A 502 46.66 10.78 11.11
N LYS A 503 45.63 11.37 10.48
CA LYS A 503 44.23 11.13 10.88
C LYS A 503 43.77 9.71 10.59
N ILE A 504 44.19 9.11 9.48
CA ILE A 504 43.87 7.71 9.17
C ILE A 504 44.53 6.77 10.19
N ILE A 505 45.83 6.94 10.45
CA ILE A 505 46.59 6.08 11.37
C ILE A 505 46.02 6.15 12.80
N LYS A 506 45.63 7.33 13.26
CA LYS A 506 44.97 7.49 14.57
C LYS A 506 43.67 6.68 14.72
N ALA A 507 43.01 6.34 13.61
CA ALA A 507 41.78 5.53 13.58
C ALA A 507 42.01 4.10 13.06
N SER A 508 43.26 3.69 12.81
CA SER A 508 43.63 2.40 12.18
C SER A 508 42.96 1.19 12.82
N ASN A 509 42.99 1.11 14.15
CA ASN A 509 42.40 0.02 14.93
C ASN A 509 40.87 -0.09 14.81
N LYS A 510 40.18 1.00 14.45
CA LYS A 510 38.71 1.03 14.30
C LYS A 510 38.23 0.54 12.94
N TYR A 511 39.05 0.65 11.90
CA TYR A 511 38.67 0.17 10.56
C TYR A 511 38.72 -1.36 10.45
N GLY A 512 39.49 -2.04 11.32
CA GLY A 512 39.69 -3.48 11.23
C GLY A 512 40.39 -3.93 9.93
N LEU A 513 41.27 -3.10 9.37
CA LEU A 513 42.04 -3.37 8.15
C LEU A 513 43.46 -3.82 8.51
N LEU A 514 43.86 -5.02 8.07
CA LEU A 514 45.13 -5.63 8.46
C LEU A 514 46.36 -4.95 7.82
N PHE A 515 46.17 -4.19 6.74
CA PHE A 515 47.29 -3.55 6.06
C PHE A 515 48.02 -2.51 6.93
N PHE A 516 47.36 -1.97 7.98
CA PHE A 516 47.99 -1.02 8.89
C PHE A 516 49.18 -1.63 9.65
N ASP A 517 49.17 -2.94 9.87
CA ASP A 517 50.25 -3.67 10.55
C ASP A 517 51.37 -4.08 9.58
N ASP A 518 51.15 -3.97 8.26
CA ASP A 518 52.14 -4.31 7.24
C ASP A 518 53.07 -3.12 6.95
N ILE A 519 54.27 -3.18 7.52
CA ILE A 519 55.30 -2.13 7.38
C ILE A 519 55.63 -1.83 5.91
N LEU A 520 55.66 -2.83 5.03
CA LEU A 520 56.01 -2.62 3.62
C LEU A 520 54.88 -1.91 2.88
N VAL A 521 53.63 -2.29 3.13
CA VAL A 521 52.46 -1.61 2.57
C VAL A 521 52.40 -0.16 3.07
N MET A 522 52.58 0.06 4.36
CA MET A 522 52.58 1.41 4.94
C MET A 522 53.71 2.28 4.37
N LYS A 523 54.94 1.76 4.27
CA LYS A 523 56.05 2.47 3.62
C LYS A 523 55.71 2.89 2.19
N LYS A 524 55.06 2.00 1.43
CA LYS A 524 54.63 2.29 0.07
C LYS A 524 53.56 3.38 0.03
N ILE A 525 52.57 3.35 0.93
CA ILE A 525 51.57 4.43 1.05
C ILE A 525 52.24 5.78 1.28
N TYR A 526 53.14 5.87 2.27
CA TYR A 526 53.88 7.10 2.60
C TYR A 526 54.68 7.63 1.39
N GLN A 527 55.35 6.73 0.67
CA GLN A 527 56.08 7.06 -0.55
C GLN A 527 55.14 7.62 -1.64
N GLU A 528 53.99 6.99 -1.88
CA GLU A 528 53.04 7.41 -2.92
C GLU A 528 52.37 8.75 -2.60
N ILE A 529 52.13 9.07 -1.32
CA ILE A 529 51.56 10.37 -0.91
C ILE A 529 52.62 11.47 -0.71
N GLY A 530 53.91 11.18 -0.90
CA GLY A 530 55.00 12.16 -0.78
C GLY A 530 55.32 12.60 0.65
N VAL A 531 55.05 11.76 1.66
CA VAL A 531 55.31 12.06 3.08
C VAL A 531 56.42 11.14 3.59
N PRO A 532 57.43 11.63 4.34
CA PRO A 532 58.47 10.77 4.90
C PRO A 532 57.86 9.75 5.87
N TYR A 533 58.23 8.48 5.71
CA TYR A 533 57.83 7.43 6.65
C TYR A 533 58.46 7.71 8.03
N PRO A 534 57.70 7.70 9.13
CA PRO A 534 58.24 7.98 10.46
C PRO A 534 59.35 6.99 10.78
N LYS A 535 60.53 7.53 11.13
CA LYS A 535 61.64 6.70 11.63
C LYS A 535 61.17 6.09 12.95
N VAL A 536 61.18 4.76 13.04
CA VAL A 536 60.94 4.07 14.30
C VAL A 536 62.11 4.42 15.21
N GLU A 537 61.96 5.46 16.03
CA GLU A 537 62.92 5.73 17.09
C GLU A 537 62.88 4.55 18.05
N ASN A 538 64.07 4.05 18.44
CA ASN A 538 64.30 2.98 19.41
C ASN A 538 63.87 3.41 20.83
N ASN A 539 62.62 3.82 21.00
CA ASN A 539 62.02 4.05 22.30
C ASN A 539 61.31 2.76 22.72
N LYS A 540 61.74 2.19 23.84
CA LYS A 540 61.23 0.96 24.49
C LYS A 540 59.71 0.96 24.77
N ASN A 541 58.99 2.02 24.39
CA ASN A 541 57.53 2.15 24.48
C ASN A 541 56.78 1.79 23.19
N ALA A 542 57.46 1.60 22.05
CA ALA A 542 56.82 1.20 20.78
C ALA A 542 56.25 -0.23 20.81
N THR A 543 56.73 -1.08 21.73
CA THR A 543 56.20 -2.43 21.94
C THR A 543 54.77 -2.44 22.50
N ASN A 544 54.29 -1.32 23.06
CA ASN A 544 52.90 -1.16 23.50
C ASN A 544 51.96 -0.60 22.42
N LEU A 545 52.49 -0.06 21.30
CA LEU A 545 51.65 0.43 20.19
C LEU A 545 51.27 -0.67 19.19
N PHE A 546 51.99 -1.80 19.16
CA PHE A 546 51.78 -2.88 18.18
C PHE A 546 51.52 -4.27 18.80
N ARG A 547 51.26 -4.35 20.12
CA ARG A 547 50.82 -5.59 20.78
C ARG A 547 49.71 -5.32 21.79
N PHE A 548 48.46 -5.44 21.37
CA PHE A 548 47.35 -5.71 22.29
C PHE A 548 46.46 -6.85 21.80
N ARG A 549 46.63 -8.00 22.47
CA ARG A 549 45.70 -9.11 22.74
C ARG A 549 44.88 -9.71 21.58
N ILE A 550 45.38 -10.82 21.04
CA ILE A 550 44.53 -11.99 20.77
C ILE A 550 44.31 -12.68 22.12
N LYS A 551 43.16 -12.46 22.76
CA LYS A 551 42.68 -13.36 23.83
C LYS A 551 42.24 -14.65 23.16
N LYS A 552 42.94 -15.76 23.40
CA LYS A 552 42.41 -17.10 23.14
C LYS A 552 41.11 -17.28 23.94
N PRO A 553 40.05 -17.88 23.39
CA PRO A 553 38.86 -18.21 24.15
C PRO A 553 39.22 -19.26 25.20
N GLN A 554 38.87 -18.99 26.46
CA GLN A 554 38.79 -20.03 27.47
C GLN A 554 37.61 -20.94 27.10
N LYS A 555 37.88 -22.24 27.00
CA LYS A 555 36.85 -23.26 26.98
C LYS A 555 36.06 -23.17 28.30
N SER A 556 34.75 -22.98 28.19
CA SER A 556 33.75 -23.45 29.13
C SER A 556 32.73 -24.24 28.33
#